data_AF-A0A934B4Q2-F1
#
_entry.id   AF-A0A934B4Q2-F1
#
_cell.length_a   1.000
_cell.length_b   1.000
_cell.length_c   1.000
_cell.angle_alpha   90.00
_cell.angle_beta   90.00
_cell.angle_gamma   90.00
#
_symmetry.space_group_name_H-M   'P 1'
#
loop_
_entity.id
_entity.type
_entity.pdbx_description
1 polymer ?
#
loop_
_entity_poly.entity_id
_entity_poly.type
_entity_poly.pdbx_seq_one_letter_code
_entity_poly.pdbx_strand_id
1 'polypeptide(L)'
;MLVANLTVMNVVRLIMVLLALLSPLTAYALDPGEEQVTSLPLKKALESLKENKPADALRVLSEFKHDSSTIAQYYFVLGRAKNAQQKPLEAVEHFGKAYQYAAKGEMKEAALIERAETYVRMRYFYEARSSFNLFIKNYPASLILDRAYHGLAKSLAETGSLKEALAYYEKAGNAPDVLLAKANTLHRLGMTGEADKVYAAVLVSGDALVKASEESLFYLGENCRLLGRVADAQKYLSQVKSPLFKPRADLSLGMLALQQGKSDDAMKLFSAVAATQDRESVRRSLLMLADIDFKAGKTAEAKVRLEEIRTKYPYGKVYEEALLKLGRVLMQEENYEKAGQSFSELAFRSSVRNEALEDFEKLLREVRTKDKDLFLKLWKTGGPLLLDASREKFLLDVANDLKGAGKPYLDLMQYLVKHGTESAKTKVTAALAEYHFGRGELKTADEYLRKMKGMKGVEEEMIRLEARLAFLKKDYKTASEKLLRLKHMQPSDIQVLGDIVAETGDYPRAVARYEKAVRESGGDAQMYARLGDIMYNLGRPKEALAYYRLVTGREPNHDWALYRIGSLSEGPEAEEALRKLSGQDPMLARLAEARLTELTLIKKGVNDF
;
A
#
# COMPACT_ATOMS: atom_id res chain seq x y z
N MET A 1 -13.88 -56.32 6.27
CA MET A 1 -13.30 -54.99 5.98
C MET A 1 -11.98 -55.01 5.20
N LEU A 2 -11.23 -56.12 5.11
CA LEU A 2 -10.03 -56.19 4.25
C LEU A 2 -10.28 -56.70 2.80
N VAL A 3 -11.45 -57.26 2.51
CA VAL A 3 -11.79 -57.79 1.16
C VAL A 3 -12.48 -56.74 0.26
N ALA A 4 -13.05 -55.67 0.83
CA ALA A 4 -13.72 -54.61 0.08
C ALA A 4 -12.76 -53.55 -0.52
N ASN A 5 -11.51 -53.47 -0.03
CA ASN A 5 -10.50 -52.55 -0.56
C ASN A 5 -9.68 -53.13 -1.73
N LEU A 6 -9.73 -54.45 -1.97
CA LEU A 6 -9.06 -55.07 -3.12
C LEU A 6 -9.85 -54.97 -4.43
N THR A 7 -11.17 -54.82 -4.37
CA THR A 7 -12.02 -54.72 -5.58
C THR A 7 -12.07 -53.29 -6.14
N VAL A 8 -12.08 -52.26 -5.28
CA VAL A 8 -12.11 -50.85 -5.73
C VAL A 8 -10.79 -50.44 -6.37
N MET A 9 -9.65 -50.92 -5.87
CA MET A 9 -8.33 -50.58 -6.42
C MET A 9 -8.05 -51.25 -7.77
N ASN A 10 -8.65 -52.41 -8.02
CA ASN A 10 -8.59 -53.09 -9.32
C ASN A 10 -9.54 -52.46 -10.35
N VAL A 11 -10.71 -51.94 -9.94
CA VAL A 11 -11.62 -51.20 -10.84
C VAL A 11 -11.01 -49.84 -11.24
N VAL A 12 -10.34 -49.14 -10.34
CA VAL A 12 -9.64 -47.87 -10.66
C VAL A 12 -8.42 -48.11 -11.56
N ARG A 13 -7.67 -49.20 -11.37
CA ARG A 13 -6.58 -49.59 -12.29
C ARG A 13 -7.10 -50.04 -13.65
N LEU A 14 -8.21 -50.77 -13.71
CA LEU A 14 -8.82 -51.19 -14.97
C LEU A 14 -9.39 -49.99 -15.74
N ILE A 15 -9.96 -48.99 -15.06
CA ILE A 15 -10.43 -47.73 -15.66
C ILE A 15 -9.25 -46.84 -16.10
N MET A 16 -8.13 -46.82 -15.37
CA MET A 16 -6.90 -46.11 -15.78
C MET A 16 -6.21 -46.81 -16.97
N VAL A 17 -6.28 -48.14 -17.05
CA VAL A 17 -5.81 -48.91 -18.21
C VAL A 17 -6.76 -48.75 -19.39
N LEU A 18 -8.08 -48.67 -19.18
CA LEU A 18 -9.07 -48.35 -20.22
C LEU A 18 -9.00 -46.88 -20.68
N LEU A 19 -8.63 -45.94 -19.81
CA LEU A 19 -8.39 -44.53 -20.16
C LEU A 19 -7.04 -44.33 -20.88
N ALA A 20 -6.02 -45.14 -20.56
CA ALA A 20 -4.80 -45.23 -21.35
C ALA A 20 -5.01 -45.94 -22.70
N LEU A 21 -6.09 -46.71 -22.84
CA LEU A 21 -6.56 -47.33 -24.10
C LEU A 21 -7.58 -46.46 -24.86
N LEU A 22 -7.91 -45.26 -24.36
CA LEU A 22 -8.79 -44.27 -24.99
C LEU A 22 -8.05 -42.99 -25.38
N SER A 23 -6.76 -43.08 -25.73
CA SER A 23 -6.31 -42.24 -26.85
C SER A 23 -7.11 -42.68 -28.08
N PRO A 24 -7.65 -41.76 -28.89
CA PRO A 24 -8.32 -42.19 -30.11
C PRO A 24 -7.38 -43.11 -30.87
N LEU A 25 -7.92 -44.21 -31.40
CA LEU A 25 -7.40 -44.80 -32.62
C LEU A 25 -7.38 -43.67 -33.68
N THR A 26 -6.41 -42.78 -33.57
CA THR A 26 -5.97 -41.96 -34.69
C THR A 26 -5.38 -42.98 -35.64
N ALA A 27 -6.06 -43.11 -36.78
CA ALA A 27 -5.64 -43.83 -37.97
C ALA A 27 -4.13 -44.06 -37.99
N TYR A 28 -3.71 -45.32 -38.22
CA TYR A 28 -2.35 -45.77 -38.53
C TYR A 28 -1.53 -44.65 -39.22
N ALA A 29 -0.96 -43.77 -38.42
CA ALA A 29 0.13 -42.92 -38.83
C ALA A 29 1.31 -43.83 -38.60
N LEU A 30 1.86 -44.36 -39.68
CA LEU A 30 3.08 -45.16 -39.65
C LEU A 30 4.08 -44.45 -38.74
N ASP A 31 4.41 -45.08 -37.64
CA ASP A 31 5.42 -44.58 -36.72
C ASP A 31 6.76 -44.69 -37.46
N PRO A 32 7.37 -43.55 -37.87
CA PRO A 32 8.54 -43.61 -38.73
C PRO A 32 9.68 -44.38 -38.07
N GLY A 33 9.74 -44.40 -36.73
CA GLY A 33 10.72 -45.18 -35.99
C GLY A 33 10.55 -46.68 -36.12
N GLU A 34 9.32 -47.17 -36.26
CA GLU A 34 9.05 -48.61 -36.44
C GLU A 34 9.39 -49.09 -37.84
N GLU A 35 9.17 -48.25 -38.86
CA GLU A 35 9.58 -48.57 -40.23
C GLU A 35 11.10 -48.76 -40.37
N GLN A 36 11.87 -48.03 -39.55
CA GLN A 36 13.34 -48.17 -39.53
C GLN A 36 13.81 -49.44 -38.81
N VAL A 37 12.94 -50.15 -38.10
CA VAL A 37 13.26 -51.45 -37.50
C VAL A 37 12.99 -52.54 -38.52
N THR A 38 14.05 -53.01 -39.18
CA THR A 38 13.94 -53.96 -40.29
C THR A 38 14.19 -55.42 -39.87
N SER A 39 14.92 -55.64 -38.78
CA SER A 39 15.23 -56.97 -38.24
C SER A 39 13.96 -57.68 -37.73
N LEU A 40 13.70 -58.90 -38.19
CA LEU A 40 12.50 -59.66 -37.82
C LEU A 40 12.38 -59.91 -36.30
N PRO A 41 13.43 -60.32 -35.56
CA PRO A 41 13.39 -60.36 -34.10
C PRO A 41 13.01 -59.02 -33.45
N LEU A 42 13.57 -57.90 -33.91
CA LEU A 42 13.28 -56.58 -33.35
C LEU A 42 11.85 -56.12 -33.67
N LYS A 43 11.32 -56.47 -34.84
CA LYS A 43 9.89 -56.26 -35.17
C LYS A 43 8.98 -57.04 -34.22
N LYS A 44 9.28 -58.31 -33.94
CA LYS A 44 8.52 -59.11 -32.96
C LYS A 44 8.55 -58.49 -31.57
N ALA A 45 9.70 -57.93 -31.17
CA ALA A 45 9.82 -57.22 -29.90
C ALA A 45 8.95 -55.95 -29.86
N LEU A 46 8.89 -55.17 -30.94
CA LEU A 46 7.95 -54.03 -31.06
C LEU A 46 6.48 -54.48 -31.02
N GLU A 47 6.12 -55.55 -31.72
CA GLU A 47 4.76 -56.12 -31.67
C GLU A 47 4.38 -56.52 -30.24
N SER A 48 5.31 -57.14 -29.51
CA SER A 48 5.11 -57.50 -28.10
C SER A 48 4.88 -56.27 -27.22
N LEU A 49 5.56 -55.15 -27.50
CA LEU A 49 5.31 -53.89 -26.81
C LEU A 49 3.93 -53.30 -27.13
N LYS A 50 3.45 -53.40 -28.38
CA LYS A 50 2.10 -52.98 -28.78
C LYS A 50 1.02 -53.80 -28.07
N GLU A 51 1.27 -55.08 -27.84
CA GLU A 51 0.41 -55.96 -27.04
C GLU A 51 0.55 -55.75 -25.53
N ASN A 52 1.30 -54.74 -25.09
CA ASN A 52 1.60 -54.44 -23.68
C ASN A 52 2.30 -55.60 -22.96
N LYS A 53 3.19 -56.31 -23.65
CA LYS A 53 4.02 -57.41 -23.14
C LYS A 53 5.51 -57.02 -23.13
N PRO A 54 5.94 -56.09 -22.25
CA PRO A 54 7.33 -55.63 -22.21
C PRO A 54 8.33 -56.71 -21.80
N ALA A 55 7.90 -57.71 -21.02
CA ALA A 55 8.75 -58.84 -20.66
C ALA A 55 9.12 -59.72 -21.86
N ASP A 56 8.16 -59.97 -22.76
CA ASP A 56 8.41 -60.73 -23.99
C ASP A 56 9.34 -59.98 -24.94
N ALA A 57 9.13 -58.68 -25.10
CA ALA A 57 10.03 -57.82 -25.88
C ALA A 57 11.47 -57.88 -25.35
N LEU A 58 11.66 -57.81 -24.03
CA LEU A 58 12.99 -57.86 -23.41
C LEU A 58 13.65 -59.22 -23.51
N ARG A 59 12.88 -60.32 -23.46
CA ARG A 59 13.41 -61.66 -23.73
C ARG A 59 13.98 -61.74 -25.15
N VAL A 60 13.21 -61.30 -26.13
CA VAL A 60 13.67 -61.25 -27.53
C VAL A 60 14.93 -60.38 -27.68
N LEU A 61 14.97 -59.21 -27.02
CA LEU A 61 16.14 -58.34 -27.02
C LEU A 61 17.37 -58.97 -26.36
N SER A 62 17.19 -59.74 -25.27
CA SER A 62 18.31 -60.37 -24.54
C SER A 62 19.01 -61.47 -25.33
N GLU A 63 18.29 -62.15 -26.22
CA GLU A 63 18.81 -63.22 -27.07
C GLU A 63 19.33 -62.67 -28.42
N PHE A 64 18.98 -61.44 -28.76
CA PHE A 64 19.34 -60.81 -30.03
C PHE A 64 20.80 -60.34 -30.03
N LYS A 65 21.61 -60.95 -30.90
CA LYS A 65 22.98 -60.49 -31.18
C LYS A 65 22.93 -59.42 -32.26
N HIS A 66 23.24 -58.18 -31.88
CA HIS A 66 23.29 -57.06 -32.81
C HIS A 66 24.66 -56.94 -33.48
N ASP A 67 24.66 -56.38 -34.69
CA ASP A 67 25.86 -55.98 -35.44
C ASP A 67 25.84 -54.48 -35.74
N SER A 68 26.81 -53.98 -36.49
CA SER A 68 26.88 -52.56 -36.87
C SER A 68 25.66 -52.06 -37.65
N SER A 69 24.91 -52.93 -38.33
CA SER A 69 23.73 -52.57 -39.12
C SER A 69 22.44 -52.51 -38.29
N THR A 70 22.39 -53.26 -37.17
CA THR A 70 21.18 -53.44 -36.35
C THR A 70 21.28 -52.83 -34.95
N ILE A 71 22.48 -52.45 -34.49
CA ILE A 71 22.71 -51.91 -33.14
C ILE A 71 21.87 -50.66 -32.81
N ALA A 72 21.65 -49.77 -33.77
CA ALA A 72 20.79 -48.59 -33.57
C ALA A 72 19.32 -48.98 -33.37
N GLN A 73 18.81 -49.92 -34.17
CA GLN A 73 17.45 -50.47 -34.04
C GLN A 73 17.28 -51.17 -32.69
N TYR A 74 18.27 -51.97 -32.28
CA TYR A 74 18.27 -52.64 -30.99
C TYR A 74 18.10 -51.66 -29.83
N TYR A 75 18.92 -50.61 -29.78
CA TYR A 75 18.82 -49.60 -28.72
C TYR A 75 17.52 -48.80 -28.77
N PHE A 76 16.98 -48.55 -29.96
CA PHE A 76 15.69 -47.89 -30.11
C PHE A 76 14.55 -48.72 -29.50
N VAL A 77 14.47 -50.01 -29.86
CA VAL A 77 13.45 -50.93 -29.32
C VAL A 77 13.65 -51.16 -27.82
N LEU A 78 14.90 -51.25 -27.35
CA LEU A 78 15.22 -51.35 -25.93
C LEU A 78 14.76 -50.11 -25.15
N GLY A 79 14.96 -48.90 -25.71
CA GLY A 79 14.44 -47.66 -25.13
C GLY A 79 12.92 -47.69 -24.95
N ARG A 80 12.18 -48.13 -25.97
CA ARG A 80 10.72 -48.32 -25.87
C ARG A 80 10.33 -49.35 -24.82
N ALA A 81 11.06 -50.48 -24.76
CA ALA A 81 10.81 -51.50 -23.75
C ALA A 81 11.04 -50.98 -22.32
N LYS A 82 12.08 -50.16 -22.09
CA LYS A 82 12.32 -49.52 -20.79
C LYS A 82 11.24 -48.51 -20.42
N ASN A 83 10.74 -47.73 -21.38
CA ASN A 83 9.58 -46.87 -21.16
C ASN A 83 8.34 -47.69 -20.75
N ALA A 84 8.06 -48.80 -21.43
CA ALA A 84 6.97 -49.70 -21.07
C ALA A 84 7.14 -50.35 -19.68
N GLN A 85 8.38 -50.51 -19.20
CA GLN A 85 8.70 -50.91 -17.82
C GLN A 85 8.64 -49.76 -16.79
N GLN A 86 8.20 -48.55 -17.17
CA GLN A 86 8.22 -47.37 -16.31
C GLN A 86 9.63 -46.98 -15.84
N LYS A 87 10.65 -47.21 -16.68
CA LYS A 87 12.06 -46.85 -16.45
C LYS A 87 12.53 -45.78 -17.45
N PRO A 88 12.00 -44.55 -17.37
CA PRO A 88 12.19 -43.54 -18.41
C PRO A 88 13.62 -42.99 -18.47
N LEU A 89 14.38 -43.01 -17.35
CA LEU A 89 15.80 -42.64 -17.35
C LEU A 89 16.65 -43.60 -18.18
N GLU A 90 16.47 -44.92 -18.00
CA GLU A 90 17.12 -45.95 -18.81
C GLU A 90 16.72 -45.81 -20.28
N ALA A 91 15.43 -45.51 -20.54
CA ALA A 91 14.94 -45.31 -21.90
C ALA A 91 15.63 -44.14 -22.62
N VAL A 92 15.79 -42.98 -21.95
CA VAL A 92 16.51 -41.81 -22.49
C VAL A 92 17.95 -42.14 -22.87
N GLU A 93 18.65 -42.94 -22.06
CA GLU A 93 20.01 -43.38 -22.36
C GLU A 93 20.05 -44.24 -23.62
N HIS A 94 19.14 -45.21 -23.73
CA HIS A 94 19.06 -46.09 -24.89
C HIS A 94 18.66 -45.36 -26.16
N PHE A 95 17.74 -44.39 -26.11
CA PHE A 95 17.47 -43.53 -27.27
C PHE A 95 18.68 -42.68 -27.65
N GLY A 96 19.46 -42.21 -26.68
CA GLY A 96 20.73 -41.55 -26.93
C GLY A 96 21.73 -42.45 -27.68
N LYS A 97 21.86 -43.71 -27.28
CA LYS A 97 22.68 -44.71 -27.97
C LYS A 97 22.15 -45.00 -29.38
N ALA A 98 20.83 -45.17 -29.54
CA ALA A 98 20.20 -45.36 -30.85
C ALA A 98 20.53 -44.21 -31.82
N TYR A 99 20.44 -42.96 -31.35
CA TYR A 99 20.81 -41.77 -32.12
C TYR A 99 22.30 -41.76 -32.53
N GLN A 100 23.19 -42.14 -31.62
CA GLN A 100 24.64 -42.16 -31.87
C GLN A 100 25.04 -43.22 -32.89
N TYR A 101 24.46 -44.42 -32.81
CA TYR A 101 24.80 -45.54 -33.69
C TYR A 101 24.07 -45.55 -35.04
N ALA A 102 23.03 -44.73 -35.20
CA ALA A 102 22.24 -44.72 -36.44
C ALA A 102 23.04 -44.18 -37.63
N ALA A 103 23.05 -44.95 -38.72
CA ALA A 103 23.67 -44.54 -40.00
C ALA A 103 22.76 -43.63 -40.85
N LYS A 104 21.43 -43.77 -40.71
CA LYS A 104 20.41 -43.03 -41.48
C LYS A 104 19.80 -41.88 -40.69
N GLY A 105 19.26 -40.87 -41.39
CA GLY A 105 18.61 -39.71 -40.79
C GLY A 105 17.31 -40.08 -40.06
N GLU A 106 16.50 -40.96 -40.64
CA GLU A 106 15.17 -41.33 -40.15
C GLU A 106 15.22 -42.01 -38.77
N MET A 107 16.20 -42.89 -38.53
CA MET A 107 16.40 -43.50 -37.21
C MET A 107 16.91 -42.48 -36.19
N LYS A 108 17.73 -41.51 -36.61
CA LYS A 108 18.16 -40.42 -35.73
C LYS A 108 16.98 -39.52 -35.35
N GLU A 109 16.10 -39.21 -36.30
CA GLU A 109 14.85 -38.50 -36.06
C GLU A 109 14.01 -39.23 -35.01
N ALA A 110 13.69 -40.50 -35.26
CA ALA A 110 12.88 -41.32 -34.35
C ALA A 110 13.48 -41.44 -32.95
N ALA A 111 14.78 -41.69 -32.83
CA ALA A 111 15.45 -41.79 -31.53
C ALA A 111 15.44 -40.44 -30.79
N LEU A 112 15.67 -39.33 -31.48
CA LEU A 112 15.73 -38.01 -30.86
C LEU A 112 14.34 -37.53 -30.38
N ILE A 113 13.29 -37.76 -31.16
CA ILE A 113 11.91 -37.38 -30.77
C ILE A 113 11.44 -38.19 -29.56
N GLU A 114 11.66 -39.51 -29.54
CA GLU A 114 11.28 -40.39 -28.42
C GLU A 114 12.02 -40.02 -27.13
N ARG A 115 13.30 -39.67 -27.26
CA ARG A 115 14.09 -39.15 -26.14
C ARG A 115 13.49 -37.85 -25.59
N ALA A 116 13.18 -36.90 -26.48
CA ALA A 116 12.62 -35.61 -26.10
C ALA A 116 11.24 -35.75 -25.42
N GLU A 117 10.35 -36.58 -25.97
CA GLU A 117 9.04 -36.87 -25.38
C GLU A 117 9.16 -37.62 -24.05
N THR A 118 10.18 -38.47 -23.89
CA THR A 118 10.45 -39.11 -22.60
C THR A 118 10.84 -38.08 -21.53
N TYR A 119 11.67 -37.09 -21.88
CA TYR A 119 11.94 -35.96 -20.97
C TYR A 119 10.67 -35.18 -20.59
N VAL A 120 9.74 -34.96 -21.54
CA VAL A 120 8.44 -34.33 -21.23
C VAL A 120 7.65 -35.16 -20.23
N ARG A 121 7.55 -36.48 -20.41
CA ARG A 121 6.86 -37.39 -19.47
C ARG A 121 7.47 -37.35 -18.06
N MET A 122 8.78 -37.15 -17.97
CA MET A 122 9.51 -36.98 -16.71
C MET A 122 9.43 -35.57 -16.13
N ARG A 123 8.80 -34.61 -16.82
CA ARG A 123 8.77 -33.18 -16.48
C ARG A 123 10.15 -32.49 -16.52
N TYR A 124 11.10 -33.03 -17.28
CA TYR A 124 12.43 -32.45 -17.52
C TYR A 124 12.36 -31.51 -18.73
N PHE A 125 11.66 -30.39 -18.55
CA PHE A 125 11.26 -29.51 -19.66
C PHE A 125 12.43 -28.76 -20.32
N TYR A 126 13.53 -28.50 -19.61
CA TYR A 126 14.70 -27.83 -20.18
C TYR A 126 15.49 -28.77 -21.12
N GLU A 127 15.65 -30.03 -20.73
CA GLU A 127 16.26 -31.10 -21.52
C GLU A 127 15.39 -31.47 -22.72
N ALA A 128 14.06 -31.54 -22.51
CA ALA A 128 13.09 -31.71 -23.58
C ALA A 128 13.19 -30.58 -24.60
N ARG A 129 13.14 -29.31 -24.17
CA ARG A 129 13.29 -28.12 -25.02
C ARG A 129 14.58 -28.18 -25.85
N SER A 130 15.71 -28.52 -25.22
CA SER A 130 16.99 -28.64 -25.90
C SER A 130 16.98 -29.74 -26.98
N SER A 131 16.36 -30.88 -26.67
CA SER A 131 16.24 -32.02 -27.59
C SER A 131 15.32 -31.70 -28.77
N PHE A 132 14.17 -31.04 -28.55
CA PHE A 132 13.29 -30.60 -29.64
C PHE A 132 13.90 -29.51 -30.51
N ASN A 133 14.64 -28.57 -29.92
CA ASN A 133 15.38 -27.57 -30.69
C ASN A 133 16.43 -28.22 -31.60
N LEU A 134 17.16 -29.21 -31.07
CA LEU A 134 18.11 -29.99 -31.87
C LEU A 134 17.40 -30.72 -33.01
N PHE A 135 16.22 -31.31 -32.73
CA PHE A 135 15.40 -31.98 -33.75
C PHE A 135 15.01 -31.02 -34.88
N ILE A 136 14.39 -29.89 -34.54
CA ILE A 136 13.92 -28.90 -35.52
C ILE A 136 15.08 -28.34 -36.35
N LYS A 137 16.25 -28.13 -35.73
CA LYS A 137 17.45 -27.63 -36.40
C LYS A 137 18.01 -28.65 -37.40
N ASN A 138 18.10 -29.91 -37.00
CA ASN A 138 18.78 -30.94 -37.79
C ASN A 138 17.85 -31.61 -38.82
N TYR A 139 16.53 -31.59 -38.58
CA TYR A 139 15.54 -32.31 -39.39
C TYR A 139 14.35 -31.41 -39.79
N PRO A 140 14.58 -30.26 -40.45
CA PRO A 140 13.53 -29.30 -40.79
C PRO A 140 12.54 -29.79 -41.86
N ALA A 141 12.83 -30.90 -42.53
CA ALA A 141 11.96 -31.52 -43.54
C ALA A 141 11.31 -32.84 -43.05
N SER A 142 11.42 -33.15 -41.75
CA SER A 142 10.87 -34.38 -41.18
C SER A 142 9.35 -34.42 -41.28
N LEU A 143 8.79 -35.60 -41.55
CA LEU A 143 7.33 -35.84 -41.57
C LEU A 143 6.68 -35.73 -40.19
N ILE A 144 7.47 -35.76 -39.12
CA ILE A 144 7.01 -35.65 -37.72
C ILE A 144 7.47 -34.34 -37.07
N LEU A 145 7.73 -33.32 -37.88
CA LEU A 145 8.15 -32.00 -37.38
C LEU A 145 7.07 -31.33 -36.53
N ASP A 146 5.80 -31.59 -36.83
CA ASP A 146 4.64 -31.16 -36.04
C ASP A 146 4.68 -31.70 -34.60
N ARG A 147 5.04 -32.98 -34.41
CA ARG A 147 5.28 -33.58 -33.07
C ARG A 147 6.39 -32.85 -32.31
N ALA A 148 7.47 -32.51 -33.00
CA ALA A 148 8.57 -31.77 -32.41
C ALA A 148 8.14 -30.34 -32.01
N TYR A 149 7.35 -29.66 -32.84
CA TYR A 149 6.78 -28.36 -32.51
C TYR A 149 5.81 -28.44 -31.33
N HIS A 150 4.94 -29.45 -31.26
CA HIS A 150 4.05 -29.65 -30.12
C HIS A 150 4.85 -29.85 -28.83
N GLY A 151 5.82 -30.78 -28.84
CA GLY A 151 6.66 -31.07 -27.68
C GLY A 151 7.49 -29.88 -27.21
N LEU A 152 8.02 -29.09 -28.15
CA LEU A 152 8.71 -27.83 -27.84
C LEU A 152 7.76 -26.80 -27.24
N ALA A 153 6.58 -26.60 -27.84
CA ALA A 153 5.57 -25.66 -27.35
C ALA A 153 5.16 -25.99 -25.92
N LYS A 154 4.92 -27.28 -25.63
CA LYS A 154 4.58 -27.76 -24.28
C LYS A 154 5.72 -27.52 -23.29
N SER A 155 6.95 -27.80 -23.68
CA SER A 155 8.14 -27.56 -22.85
C SER A 155 8.31 -26.07 -22.54
N LEU A 156 8.13 -25.21 -23.53
CA LEU A 156 8.16 -23.75 -23.37
C LEU A 156 7.07 -23.25 -22.44
N ALA A 157 5.84 -23.76 -22.59
CA ALA A 157 4.71 -23.38 -21.76
C ALA A 157 4.95 -23.75 -20.28
N GLU A 158 5.48 -24.93 -20.02
CA GLU A 158 5.80 -25.40 -18.66
C GLU A 158 6.98 -24.64 -18.04
N THR A 159 7.94 -24.16 -18.84
CA THR A 159 9.02 -23.28 -18.35
C THR A 159 8.61 -21.80 -18.26
N GLY A 160 7.36 -21.45 -18.53
CA GLY A 160 6.82 -20.08 -18.41
C GLY A 160 6.99 -19.19 -19.65
N SER A 161 7.60 -19.69 -20.73
CA SER A 161 7.75 -18.99 -22.02
C SER A 161 6.46 -19.08 -22.86
N LEU A 162 5.34 -18.64 -22.29
CA LEU A 162 3.99 -18.85 -22.84
C LEU A 162 3.79 -18.23 -24.23
N LYS A 163 4.32 -17.03 -24.48
CA LYS A 163 4.20 -16.37 -25.79
C LYS A 163 4.95 -17.12 -26.89
N GLU A 164 6.16 -17.59 -26.60
CA GLU A 164 6.94 -18.42 -27.52
C GLU A 164 6.23 -19.76 -27.77
N ALA A 165 5.66 -20.36 -26.72
CA ALA A 165 4.91 -21.60 -26.83
C ALA A 165 3.76 -21.49 -27.85
N LEU A 166 3.00 -20.40 -27.84
CA LEU A 166 1.92 -20.18 -28.82
C LEU A 166 2.41 -20.22 -30.26
N ALA A 167 3.54 -19.58 -30.57
CA ALA A 167 4.08 -19.58 -31.93
C ALA A 167 4.43 -20.99 -32.42
N TYR A 168 4.83 -21.90 -31.52
CA TYR A 168 5.09 -23.29 -31.87
C TYR A 168 3.83 -24.16 -31.87
N TYR A 169 2.82 -23.86 -31.06
CA TYR A 169 1.52 -24.51 -31.17
C TYR A 169 0.87 -24.23 -32.53
N GLU A 170 1.00 -23.02 -33.09
CA GLU A 170 0.51 -22.73 -34.45
C GLU A 170 1.21 -23.60 -35.51
N LYS A 171 2.52 -23.84 -35.35
CA LYS A 171 3.29 -24.69 -36.27
C LYS A 171 3.00 -26.18 -36.10
N ALA A 172 2.59 -26.60 -34.90
CA ALA A 172 2.22 -27.98 -34.59
C ALA A 172 0.87 -28.40 -35.18
N GLY A 173 0.07 -27.46 -35.68
CA GLY A 173 -1.21 -27.73 -36.34
C GLY A 173 -2.40 -27.84 -35.38
N ASN A 174 -3.44 -28.55 -35.82
CA ASN A 174 -4.77 -28.53 -35.20
C ASN A 174 -5.20 -29.89 -34.62
N ALA A 175 -4.25 -30.75 -34.25
CA ALA A 175 -4.59 -31.98 -33.55
C ALA A 175 -5.30 -31.66 -32.20
N PRO A 176 -6.29 -32.45 -31.76
CA PRO A 176 -7.10 -32.09 -30.59
C PRO A 176 -6.30 -31.84 -29.30
N ASP A 177 -5.22 -32.60 -29.07
CA ASP A 177 -4.30 -32.45 -27.94
C ASP A 177 -3.45 -31.18 -28.04
N VAL A 178 -2.99 -30.84 -29.25
CA VAL A 178 -2.29 -29.57 -29.55
C VAL A 178 -3.21 -28.38 -29.29
N LEU A 179 -4.44 -28.42 -29.80
CA LEU A 179 -5.44 -27.37 -29.59
C LEU A 179 -5.76 -27.21 -28.10
N LEU A 180 -5.90 -28.31 -27.35
CA LEU A 180 -6.16 -28.25 -25.93
C LEU A 180 -5.01 -27.59 -25.15
N ALA A 181 -3.77 -27.98 -25.45
CA ALA A 181 -2.58 -27.39 -24.83
C ALA A 181 -2.41 -25.90 -25.22
N LYS A 182 -2.74 -25.54 -26.45
CA LYS A 182 -2.80 -24.15 -26.94
C LYS A 182 -3.86 -23.34 -26.18
N ALA A 183 -5.07 -23.88 -26.00
CA ALA A 183 -6.16 -23.23 -25.25
C ALA A 183 -5.77 -22.98 -23.79
N ASN A 184 -5.17 -23.98 -23.12
CA ASN A 184 -4.63 -23.82 -21.76
C ASN A 184 -3.56 -22.72 -21.70
N THR A 185 -2.68 -22.65 -22.71
CA THR A 185 -1.62 -21.63 -22.79
C THR A 185 -2.20 -20.23 -23.01
N LEU A 186 -3.20 -20.08 -23.90
CA LEU A 186 -3.93 -18.83 -24.12
C LEU A 186 -4.63 -18.37 -22.82
N HIS A 187 -5.25 -19.29 -22.09
CA HIS A 187 -5.86 -18.99 -20.80
C HIS A 187 -4.82 -18.48 -19.78
N ARG A 188 -3.66 -19.16 -19.66
CA ARG A 188 -2.57 -18.75 -18.77
C ARG A 188 -1.99 -17.38 -19.11
N LEU A 189 -2.10 -16.94 -20.37
CA LEU A 189 -1.75 -15.59 -20.82
C LEU A 189 -2.83 -14.53 -20.53
N GLY A 190 -3.98 -14.93 -20.00
CA GLY A 190 -5.13 -14.05 -19.79
C GLY A 190 -5.96 -13.79 -21.06
N MET A 191 -5.67 -14.47 -22.17
CA MET A 191 -6.37 -14.32 -23.45
C MET A 191 -7.64 -15.19 -23.48
N THR A 192 -8.57 -14.90 -22.57
CA THR A 192 -9.73 -15.78 -22.28
C THR A 192 -10.64 -16.00 -23.48
N GLY A 193 -10.93 -14.96 -24.26
CA GLY A 193 -11.80 -15.07 -25.45
C GLY A 193 -11.18 -15.88 -26.59
N GLU A 194 -9.85 -15.84 -26.77
CA GLU A 194 -9.17 -16.68 -27.76
C GLU A 194 -9.08 -18.13 -27.28
N ALA A 195 -8.75 -18.33 -26.00
CA ALA A 195 -8.77 -19.66 -25.40
C ALA A 195 -10.15 -20.33 -25.57
N ASP A 196 -11.23 -19.58 -25.39
CA ASP A 196 -12.60 -20.08 -25.54
C ASP A 196 -12.89 -20.59 -26.96
N LYS A 197 -12.49 -19.84 -27.99
CA LYS A 197 -12.64 -20.26 -29.39
C LYS A 197 -11.92 -21.59 -29.64
N VAL A 198 -10.73 -21.75 -29.08
CA VAL A 198 -9.93 -22.98 -29.24
C VAL A 198 -10.54 -24.13 -28.43
N TYR A 199 -11.01 -23.90 -27.20
CA TYR A 199 -11.74 -24.91 -26.43
C TYR A 199 -13.01 -25.37 -27.15
N ALA A 200 -13.77 -24.45 -27.73
CA ALA A 200 -14.97 -24.78 -28.50
C ALA A 200 -14.63 -25.73 -29.66
N ALA A 201 -13.53 -25.50 -30.38
CA ALA A 201 -13.08 -26.38 -31.45
C ALA A 201 -12.74 -27.80 -30.96
N VAL A 202 -12.13 -27.94 -29.77
CA VAL A 202 -11.83 -29.25 -29.16
C VAL A 202 -13.13 -29.96 -28.73
N LEU A 203 -14.08 -29.21 -28.18
CA LEU A 203 -15.33 -29.76 -27.64
C LEU A 203 -16.32 -30.26 -28.71
N VAL A 204 -16.16 -29.87 -29.98
CA VAL A 204 -16.96 -30.40 -31.11
C VAL A 204 -16.89 -31.92 -31.18
N SER A 205 -15.72 -32.50 -30.89
CA SER A 205 -15.49 -33.96 -30.91
C SER A 205 -15.82 -34.64 -29.56
N GLY A 206 -16.41 -33.92 -28.61
CA GLY A 206 -16.75 -34.39 -27.27
C GLY A 206 -15.78 -33.89 -26.18
N ASP A 207 -16.16 -34.08 -24.91
CA ASP A 207 -15.42 -33.55 -23.75
C ASP A 207 -14.46 -34.57 -23.08
N ALA A 208 -14.30 -35.75 -23.65
CA ALA A 208 -13.47 -36.83 -23.10
C ALA A 208 -12.00 -36.42 -22.94
N LEU A 209 -11.43 -35.75 -23.96
CA LEU A 209 -10.03 -35.31 -23.93
C LEU A 209 -9.78 -34.27 -22.83
N VAL A 210 -10.72 -33.34 -22.64
CA VAL A 210 -10.64 -32.35 -21.56
C VAL A 210 -10.72 -33.05 -20.21
N LYS A 211 -11.69 -33.95 -20.03
CA LYS A 211 -11.90 -34.70 -18.78
C LYS A 211 -10.72 -35.61 -18.40
N ALA A 212 -9.93 -36.05 -19.38
CA ALA A 212 -8.72 -36.83 -19.13
C ALA A 212 -7.57 -36.01 -18.53
N SER A 213 -7.65 -34.67 -18.54
CA SER A 213 -6.61 -33.76 -18.05
C SER A 213 -7.15 -32.85 -16.94
N GLU A 214 -6.71 -33.08 -15.71
CA GLU A 214 -7.04 -32.25 -14.54
C GLU A 214 -6.69 -30.76 -14.74
N GLU A 215 -5.58 -30.49 -15.42
CA GLU A 215 -5.16 -29.14 -15.80
C GLU A 215 -6.16 -28.50 -16.77
N SER A 216 -6.58 -29.24 -17.79
CA SER A 216 -7.51 -28.74 -18.81
C SER A 216 -8.92 -28.57 -18.27
N LEU A 217 -9.37 -29.47 -17.39
CA LEU A 217 -10.62 -29.32 -16.63
C LEU A 217 -10.62 -28.01 -15.84
N PHE A 218 -9.53 -27.75 -15.11
CA PHE A 218 -9.39 -26.52 -14.33
C PHE A 218 -9.42 -25.27 -15.23
N TYR A 219 -8.57 -25.21 -16.25
CA TYR A 219 -8.48 -24.01 -17.09
C TYR A 219 -9.72 -23.76 -17.96
N LEU A 220 -10.38 -24.80 -18.47
CA LEU A 220 -11.66 -24.65 -19.16
C LEU A 220 -12.73 -24.15 -18.18
N GLY A 221 -12.83 -24.76 -17.00
CA GLY A 221 -13.77 -24.34 -15.97
C GLY A 221 -13.55 -22.89 -15.54
N GLU A 222 -12.30 -22.48 -15.35
CA GLU A 222 -11.93 -21.11 -15.00
C GLU A 222 -12.17 -20.14 -16.15
N ASN A 223 -11.92 -20.55 -17.40
CA ASN A 223 -12.26 -19.77 -18.58
C ASN A 223 -13.78 -19.52 -18.67
N CYS A 224 -14.60 -20.56 -18.50
CA CYS A 224 -16.06 -20.44 -18.40
C CYS A 224 -16.49 -19.49 -17.28
N ARG A 225 -15.84 -19.56 -16.11
CA ARG A 225 -16.13 -18.66 -14.97
C ARG A 225 -15.86 -17.20 -15.35
N LEU A 226 -14.71 -16.93 -15.96
CA LEU A 226 -14.32 -15.57 -16.39
C LEU A 226 -15.22 -15.02 -17.48
N LEU A 227 -15.81 -15.88 -18.32
CA LEU A 227 -16.81 -15.52 -19.34
C LEU A 227 -18.25 -15.46 -18.80
N GLY A 228 -18.47 -15.72 -17.52
CA GLY A 228 -19.80 -15.72 -16.91
C GLY A 228 -20.68 -16.93 -17.26
N ARG A 229 -20.13 -17.98 -17.88
CA ARG A 229 -20.83 -19.25 -18.13
C ARG A 229 -20.84 -20.11 -16.86
N VAL A 230 -21.70 -19.74 -15.92
CA VAL A 230 -21.74 -20.28 -14.56
C VAL A 230 -21.97 -21.80 -14.53
N ALA A 231 -22.93 -22.32 -15.30
CA ALA A 231 -23.24 -23.75 -15.30
C ALA A 231 -22.07 -24.61 -15.82
N ASP A 232 -21.42 -24.18 -16.92
CA ASP A 232 -20.26 -24.87 -17.48
C ASP A 232 -19.06 -24.81 -16.54
N ALA A 233 -18.82 -23.65 -15.92
CA ALA A 233 -17.77 -23.49 -14.92
C ALA A 233 -17.97 -24.49 -13.76
N GLN A 234 -19.18 -24.59 -13.22
CA GLN A 234 -19.50 -25.55 -12.17
C GLN A 234 -19.34 -27.00 -12.63
N LYS A 235 -19.79 -27.33 -13.86
CA LYS A 235 -19.65 -28.66 -14.47
C LYS A 235 -18.19 -29.09 -14.50
N TYR A 236 -17.27 -28.26 -14.98
CA TYR A 236 -15.87 -28.64 -15.17
C TYR A 236 -15.04 -28.52 -13.88
N LEU A 237 -15.21 -27.45 -13.09
CA LEU A 237 -14.43 -27.23 -11.86
C LEU A 237 -14.73 -28.28 -10.78
N SER A 238 -15.99 -28.74 -10.66
CA SER A 238 -16.37 -29.76 -9.67
C SER A 238 -15.77 -31.15 -9.94
N GLN A 239 -15.31 -31.40 -11.18
CA GLN A 239 -14.67 -32.66 -11.56
C GLN A 239 -13.17 -32.69 -11.25
N VAL A 240 -12.55 -31.55 -10.96
CA VAL A 240 -11.14 -31.46 -10.59
C VAL A 240 -10.91 -32.16 -9.25
N LYS A 241 -9.95 -33.08 -9.20
CA LYS A 241 -9.59 -33.88 -8.00
C LYS A 241 -8.13 -33.75 -7.61
N SER A 242 -7.26 -33.38 -8.54
CA SER A 242 -5.82 -33.30 -8.29
C SER A 242 -5.50 -32.30 -7.17
N PRO A 243 -4.68 -32.67 -6.16
CA PRO A 243 -4.25 -31.75 -5.10
C PRO A 243 -3.60 -30.45 -5.62
N LEU A 244 -3.03 -30.49 -6.83
CA LEU A 244 -2.40 -29.33 -7.47
C LEU A 244 -3.42 -28.27 -7.91
N PHE A 245 -4.61 -28.68 -8.37
CA PHE A 245 -5.62 -27.79 -8.95
C PHE A 245 -6.87 -27.66 -8.08
N LYS A 246 -7.14 -28.62 -7.18
CA LYS A 246 -8.34 -28.65 -6.34
C LYS A 246 -8.53 -27.39 -5.50
N PRO A 247 -7.51 -26.85 -4.78
CA PRO A 247 -7.69 -25.63 -4.00
C PRO A 247 -8.09 -24.43 -4.87
N ARG A 248 -7.53 -24.33 -6.08
CA ARG A 248 -7.86 -23.26 -7.04
C ARG A 248 -9.26 -23.43 -7.60
N ALA A 249 -9.66 -24.67 -7.93
CA ALA A 249 -11.00 -24.97 -8.41
C ALA A 249 -12.07 -24.67 -7.35
N ASP A 250 -11.82 -25.04 -6.09
CA ASP A 250 -12.73 -24.76 -4.96
C ASP A 250 -12.86 -23.28 -4.68
N LEU A 251 -11.76 -22.53 -4.78
CA LEU A 251 -11.77 -21.07 -4.68
C LEU A 251 -12.67 -20.48 -5.78
N SER A 252 -12.57 -20.97 -7.01
CA SER A 252 -13.41 -20.55 -8.14
C SER A 252 -14.88 -20.90 -7.96
N LEU A 253 -15.18 -22.10 -7.46
CA LEU A 253 -16.54 -22.52 -7.10
C LEU A 253 -17.12 -21.68 -5.96
N GLY A 254 -16.32 -21.33 -4.95
CA GLY A 254 -16.74 -20.48 -3.85
C GLY A 254 -17.10 -19.06 -4.32
N MET A 255 -16.31 -18.49 -5.24
CA MET A 255 -16.62 -17.20 -5.87
C MET A 255 -17.94 -17.25 -6.68
N LEU A 256 -18.19 -18.35 -7.40
CA LEU A 256 -19.46 -18.57 -8.10
C LEU A 256 -20.64 -18.69 -7.13
N ALA A 257 -20.47 -19.39 -6.01
CA ALA A 257 -21.49 -19.51 -4.98
C ALA A 257 -21.84 -18.13 -4.37
N LEU A 258 -20.85 -17.28 -4.11
CA LEU A 258 -21.08 -15.89 -3.69
C LEU A 258 -21.86 -15.07 -4.72
N GLN A 259 -21.52 -15.20 -6.01
CA GLN A 259 -22.23 -14.50 -7.09
C GLN A 259 -23.71 -14.91 -7.16
N GLN A 260 -24.01 -16.16 -6.80
CA GLN A 260 -25.37 -16.70 -6.72
C GLN A 260 -26.09 -16.38 -5.39
N GLY A 261 -25.47 -15.64 -4.47
CA GLY A 261 -26.03 -15.36 -3.14
C GLY A 261 -25.99 -16.53 -2.16
N LYS A 262 -25.27 -17.61 -2.48
CA LYS A 262 -25.13 -18.81 -1.65
C LYS A 262 -23.92 -18.69 -0.70
N SER A 263 -24.03 -17.79 0.28
CA SER A 263 -22.94 -17.47 1.20
C SER A 263 -22.45 -18.68 2.02
N ASP A 264 -23.35 -19.57 2.46
CA ASP A 264 -22.98 -20.74 3.26
C ASP A 264 -22.14 -21.76 2.46
N ASP A 265 -22.50 -21.98 1.19
CA ASP A 265 -21.76 -22.86 0.29
C ASP A 265 -20.38 -22.28 -0.03
N ALA A 266 -20.32 -20.96 -0.26
CA ALA A 266 -19.06 -20.26 -0.46
C ALA A 266 -18.15 -20.38 0.77
N MET A 267 -18.68 -20.17 1.98
CA MET A 267 -17.92 -20.31 3.22
C MET A 267 -17.34 -21.70 3.37
N LYS A 268 -18.12 -22.76 3.13
CA LYS A 268 -17.63 -24.15 3.21
C LYS A 268 -16.45 -24.38 2.26
N LEU A 269 -16.56 -23.91 1.02
CA LEU A 269 -15.50 -24.05 0.01
C LEU A 269 -14.24 -23.25 0.41
N PHE A 270 -14.38 -21.99 0.81
CA PHE A 270 -13.23 -21.19 1.21
C PHE A 270 -12.56 -21.70 2.49
N SER A 271 -13.32 -22.21 3.47
CA SER A 271 -12.77 -22.84 4.66
C SER A 271 -11.99 -24.12 4.32
N ALA A 272 -12.48 -24.92 3.37
CA ALA A 272 -11.74 -26.08 2.89
C ALA A 272 -10.43 -25.67 2.21
N VAL A 273 -10.43 -24.61 1.39
CA VAL A 273 -9.22 -24.06 0.76
C VAL A 273 -8.23 -23.52 1.80
N ALA A 274 -8.71 -22.81 2.82
CA ALA A 274 -7.88 -22.25 3.88
C ALA A 274 -7.12 -23.31 4.70
N ALA A 275 -7.61 -24.56 4.72
CA ALA A 275 -6.96 -25.69 5.38
C ALA A 275 -5.88 -26.40 4.52
N THR A 276 -5.64 -25.94 3.29
CA THR A 276 -4.67 -26.55 2.36
C THR A 276 -3.27 -25.96 2.48
N GLN A 277 -2.30 -26.54 1.76
CA GLN A 277 -0.92 -26.04 1.70
C GLN A 277 -0.68 -25.05 0.53
N ASP A 278 -1.69 -24.80 -0.33
CA ASP A 278 -1.55 -23.88 -1.47
C ASP A 278 -1.63 -22.42 -1.00
N ARG A 279 -0.47 -21.85 -0.66
CA ARG A 279 -0.35 -20.52 -0.03
C ARG A 279 -1.10 -19.40 -0.77
N GLU A 280 -1.13 -19.47 -2.11
CA GLU A 280 -1.82 -18.47 -2.93
C GLU A 280 -3.34 -18.57 -2.78
N SER A 281 -3.91 -19.78 -2.93
CA SER A 281 -5.36 -19.96 -2.75
C SER A 281 -5.79 -19.71 -1.31
N VAL A 282 -4.97 -20.09 -0.32
CA VAL A 282 -5.26 -19.85 1.11
C VAL A 282 -5.39 -18.37 1.44
N ARG A 283 -4.45 -17.52 0.99
CA ARG A 283 -4.55 -16.07 1.19
C ARG A 283 -5.85 -15.52 0.63
N ARG A 284 -6.16 -15.89 -0.61
CA ARG A 284 -7.34 -15.40 -1.30
C ARG A 284 -8.63 -15.90 -0.66
N SER A 285 -8.68 -17.16 -0.19
CA SER A 285 -9.83 -17.68 0.54
C SER A 285 -10.03 -16.99 1.89
N LEU A 286 -8.95 -16.70 2.63
CA LEU A 286 -9.04 -15.97 3.90
C LEU A 286 -9.60 -14.56 3.72
N LEU A 287 -9.17 -13.85 2.67
CA LEU A 287 -9.70 -12.51 2.36
C LEU A 287 -11.19 -12.57 1.98
N MET A 288 -11.57 -13.54 1.15
CA MET A 288 -12.98 -13.74 0.77
C MET A 288 -13.85 -14.08 1.98
N LEU A 289 -13.36 -14.91 2.91
CA LEU A 289 -14.05 -15.19 4.16
C LEU A 289 -14.21 -13.93 5.02
N ALA A 290 -13.15 -13.13 5.17
CA ALA A 290 -13.22 -11.87 5.92
C ALA A 290 -14.27 -10.93 5.32
N ASP A 291 -14.37 -10.84 3.99
CA ASP A 291 -15.41 -10.06 3.31
C ASP A 291 -16.83 -10.57 3.55
N ILE A 292 -17.02 -11.90 3.64
CA ILE A 292 -18.30 -12.50 4.03
C ILE A 292 -18.64 -12.13 5.46
N ASP A 293 -17.69 -12.21 6.38
CA ASP A 293 -17.91 -11.88 7.79
C ASP A 293 -18.24 -10.39 7.98
N PHE A 294 -17.55 -9.49 7.28
CA PHE A 294 -17.89 -8.06 7.30
C PHE A 294 -19.33 -7.81 6.85
N LYS A 295 -19.76 -8.45 5.76
CA LYS A 295 -21.16 -8.35 5.31
C LYS A 295 -22.17 -8.92 6.30
N ALA A 296 -21.75 -9.90 7.10
CA ALA A 296 -22.56 -10.49 8.16
C ALA A 296 -22.48 -9.71 9.49
N GLY A 297 -21.74 -8.60 9.57
CA GLY A 297 -21.53 -7.84 10.82
C GLY A 297 -20.57 -8.51 11.82
N LYS A 298 -19.85 -9.56 11.40
CA LYS A 298 -18.91 -10.36 12.20
C LYS A 298 -17.49 -9.80 12.14
N THR A 299 -17.32 -8.56 12.60
CA THR A 299 -16.04 -7.82 12.48
C THR A 299 -14.88 -8.51 13.21
N ALA A 300 -15.13 -9.16 14.35
CA ALA A 300 -14.09 -9.85 15.12
C ALA A 300 -13.52 -11.05 14.35
N GLU A 301 -14.38 -11.85 13.75
CA GLU A 301 -14.01 -13.01 12.93
C GLU A 301 -13.30 -12.58 11.65
N ALA A 302 -13.75 -11.49 11.01
CA ALA A 302 -13.07 -10.91 9.86
C ALA A 302 -11.64 -10.49 10.23
N LYS A 303 -11.48 -9.77 11.35
CA LYS A 303 -10.17 -9.32 11.85
C LYS A 303 -9.20 -10.47 12.10
N VAL A 304 -9.65 -11.57 12.73
CA VAL A 304 -8.81 -12.76 12.96
C VAL A 304 -8.24 -13.29 11.65
N ARG A 305 -9.04 -13.35 10.59
CA ARG A 305 -8.58 -13.82 9.27
C ARG A 305 -7.60 -12.85 8.61
N LEU A 306 -7.82 -11.54 8.75
CA LEU A 306 -6.89 -10.53 8.26
C LEU A 306 -5.55 -10.57 9.01
N GLU A 307 -5.56 -10.79 10.33
CA GLU A 307 -4.35 -10.99 11.12
C GLU A 307 -3.61 -12.29 10.74
N GLU A 308 -4.34 -13.35 10.39
CA GLU A 308 -3.73 -14.57 9.86
C GLU A 308 -3.02 -14.33 8.52
N ILE A 309 -3.65 -13.59 7.60
CA ILE A 309 -2.99 -13.15 6.35
C ILE A 309 -1.73 -12.36 6.69
N ARG A 310 -1.83 -11.43 7.64
CA ARG A 310 -0.71 -10.57 8.03
C ARG A 310 0.49 -11.35 8.55
N THR A 311 0.24 -12.35 9.39
CA THR A 311 1.29 -13.07 10.12
C THR A 311 1.89 -14.21 9.30
N LYS A 312 1.06 -14.97 8.57
CA LYS A 312 1.52 -16.17 7.85
C LYS A 312 1.82 -15.93 6.38
N TYR A 313 1.29 -14.85 5.79
CA TYR A 313 1.35 -14.64 4.35
C TYR A 313 1.63 -13.17 3.93
N PRO A 314 2.76 -12.57 4.36
CA PRO A 314 3.02 -11.13 4.26
C PRO A 314 3.52 -10.65 2.88
N TYR A 315 2.83 -11.01 1.79
CA TYR A 315 3.26 -10.60 0.44
C TYR A 315 2.14 -10.66 -0.62
N GLY A 316 2.31 -9.85 -1.66
CA GLY A 316 1.41 -9.79 -2.82
C GLY A 316 0.17 -8.91 -2.61
N LYS A 317 -0.61 -8.73 -3.67
CA LYS A 317 -1.77 -7.81 -3.67
C LYS A 317 -2.85 -8.17 -2.63
N VAL A 318 -3.07 -9.46 -2.39
CA VAL A 318 -4.03 -9.92 -1.37
C VAL A 318 -3.60 -9.52 0.04
N TYR A 319 -2.29 -9.55 0.33
CA TYR A 319 -1.76 -9.06 1.59
C TYR A 319 -1.98 -7.55 1.75
N GLU A 320 -1.68 -6.79 0.69
CA GLU A 320 -1.85 -5.33 0.69
C GLU A 320 -3.32 -4.95 0.97
N GLU A 321 -4.27 -5.60 0.30
CA GLU A 321 -5.70 -5.38 0.51
C GLU A 321 -6.14 -5.79 1.93
N ALA A 322 -5.67 -6.94 2.42
CA ALA A 322 -5.99 -7.42 3.76
C ALA A 322 -5.48 -6.46 4.84
N LEU A 323 -4.26 -5.94 4.69
CA LEU A 323 -3.66 -5.01 5.64
C LEU A 323 -4.37 -3.66 5.66
N LEU A 324 -4.85 -3.18 4.49
CA LEU A 324 -5.65 -1.95 4.39
C LEU A 324 -6.98 -2.11 5.14
N LYS A 325 -7.69 -3.22 4.92
CA LYS A 325 -8.94 -3.54 5.64
C LYS A 325 -8.68 -3.67 7.15
N LEU A 326 -7.60 -4.34 7.54
CA LEU A 326 -7.22 -4.49 8.94
C LEU A 326 -6.96 -3.14 9.61
N GLY A 327 -6.22 -2.25 8.93
CA GLY A 327 -5.98 -0.89 9.42
C GLY A 327 -7.27 -0.11 9.68
N ARG A 328 -8.25 -0.21 8.76
CA ARG A 328 -9.57 0.44 8.91
C ARG A 328 -10.37 -0.13 10.09
N VAL A 329 -10.38 -1.45 10.28
CA VAL A 329 -11.03 -2.08 11.43
C VAL A 329 -10.39 -1.62 12.73
N LEU A 330 -9.05 -1.63 12.80
CA LEU A 330 -8.31 -1.17 13.98
C LEU A 330 -8.59 0.30 14.29
N MET A 331 -8.76 1.14 13.27
CA MET A 331 -9.13 2.55 13.45
C MET A 331 -10.55 2.69 14.03
N GLN A 332 -11.52 1.89 13.58
CA GLN A 332 -12.88 1.87 14.13
C GLN A 332 -12.93 1.40 15.59
N GLU A 333 -12.04 0.48 15.97
CA GLU A 333 -11.85 0.03 17.36
C GLU A 333 -11.00 1.00 18.21
N GLU A 334 -10.68 2.18 17.69
CA GLU A 334 -9.81 3.19 18.31
C GLU A 334 -8.38 2.68 18.64
N ASN A 335 -7.96 1.58 18.01
CA ASN A 335 -6.59 1.07 18.10
C ASN A 335 -5.69 1.79 17.08
N TYR A 336 -5.57 3.11 17.26
CA TYR A 336 -4.91 3.99 16.29
C TYR A 336 -3.44 3.64 16.07
N GLU A 337 -2.73 3.12 17.09
CA GLU A 337 -1.33 2.75 16.95
C GLU A 337 -1.14 1.60 15.96
N LYS A 338 -1.90 0.50 16.10
CA LYS A 338 -1.81 -0.63 15.16
C LYS A 338 -2.37 -0.28 13.79
N ALA A 339 -3.39 0.57 13.72
CA ALA A 339 -3.92 1.08 12.47
C ALA A 339 -2.86 1.90 11.71
N GLY A 340 -2.20 2.85 12.39
CA GLY A 340 -1.12 3.66 11.81
C GLY A 340 0.07 2.82 11.31
N GLN A 341 0.43 1.75 12.03
CA GLN A 341 1.44 0.79 11.56
C GLN A 341 1.01 0.11 10.25
N SER A 342 -0.24 -0.34 10.18
CA SER A 342 -0.78 -1.03 9.00
C SER A 342 -0.76 -0.11 7.77
N PHE A 343 -1.16 1.15 7.91
CA PHE A 343 -1.12 2.11 6.81
C PHE A 343 0.30 2.54 6.42
N SER A 344 1.18 2.72 7.41
CA SER A 344 2.59 3.10 7.16
C SER A 344 3.34 2.02 6.38
N GLU A 345 3.04 0.74 6.65
CA GLU A 345 3.62 -0.37 5.91
C GLU A 345 3.20 -0.37 4.43
N LEU A 346 1.96 0.02 4.14
CA LEU A 346 1.43 0.14 2.77
C LEU A 346 1.92 1.40 2.04
N ALA A 347 2.62 2.32 2.70
CA ALA A 347 3.12 3.54 2.06
C ALA A 347 4.23 3.28 1.03
N PHE A 348 4.85 2.10 1.02
CA PHE A 348 6.01 1.76 0.19
C PHE A 348 5.70 0.70 -0.87
N ARG A 349 5.73 1.09 -2.14
CA ARG A 349 5.62 0.17 -3.32
C ARG A 349 4.37 -0.73 -3.33
N SER A 350 3.35 -0.38 -2.56
CA SER A 350 2.03 -1.05 -2.55
C SER A 350 1.15 -0.56 -3.70
N SER A 351 0.29 -1.44 -4.21
CA SER A 351 -0.75 -1.07 -5.18
C SER A 351 -1.86 -0.20 -4.59
N VAL A 352 -2.04 -0.23 -3.26
CA VAL A 352 -3.04 0.55 -2.51
C VAL A 352 -2.43 1.70 -1.69
N ARG A 353 -1.27 2.20 -2.14
CA ARG A 353 -0.50 3.23 -1.42
C ARG A 353 -1.31 4.49 -1.16
N ASN A 354 -2.06 4.97 -2.16
CA ASN A 354 -2.75 6.25 -2.05
C ASN A 354 -3.89 6.16 -1.02
N GLU A 355 -4.67 5.07 -1.08
CA GLU A 355 -5.73 4.75 -0.14
C GLU A 355 -5.19 4.62 1.29
N ALA A 356 -4.04 3.96 1.46
CA ALA A 356 -3.40 3.84 2.77
C ALA A 356 -2.95 5.20 3.33
N LEU A 357 -2.39 6.09 2.49
CA LEU A 357 -1.98 7.43 2.92
C LEU A 357 -3.19 8.32 3.24
N GLU A 358 -4.29 8.20 2.49
CA GLU A 358 -5.54 8.90 2.79
C GLU A 358 -6.16 8.42 4.11
N ASP A 359 -6.22 7.11 4.34
CA ASP A 359 -6.70 6.54 5.60
C ASP A 359 -5.80 6.93 6.77
N PHE A 360 -4.48 7.02 6.56
CA PHE A 360 -3.55 7.46 7.59
C PHE A 360 -3.70 8.96 7.91
N GLU A 361 -3.90 9.80 6.89
CA GLU A 361 -4.24 11.21 7.09
C GLU A 361 -5.53 11.35 7.91
N LYS A 362 -6.57 10.58 7.58
CA LYS A 362 -7.84 10.57 8.32
C LYS A 362 -7.62 10.17 9.79
N LEU A 363 -6.83 9.13 10.03
CA LEU A 363 -6.46 8.69 11.38
C LEU A 363 -5.79 9.83 12.16
N LEU A 364 -4.81 10.52 11.57
CA LEU A 364 -4.14 11.64 12.23
C LEU A 364 -5.09 12.82 12.53
N ARG A 365 -6.04 13.10 11.63
CA ARG A 365 -7.06 14.14 11.85
C ARG A 365 -8.00 13.81 13.00
N GLU A 366 -8.29 12.53 13.22
CA GLU A 366 -9.10 12.10 14.36
C GLU A 366 -8.29 12.21 15.66
N VAL A 367 -7.09 11.62 15.69
CA VAL A 367 -6.26 11.55 16.90
C VAL A 367 -5.81 12.93 17.38
N ARG A 368 -5.48 13.88 16.49
CA ARG A 368 -5.01 15.23 16.89
C ARG A 368 -5.96 15.98 17.82
N THR A 369 -7.26 15.66 17.77
CA THR A 369 -8.29 16.31 18.61
C THR A 369 -8.53 15.57 19.93
N LYS A 370 -8.17 14.29 20.01
CA LYS A 370 -8.41 13.40 21.15
C LYS A 370 -7.19 13.25 22.06
N ASP A 371 -6.01 13.04 21.47
CA ASP A 371 -4.78 12.69 22.18
C ASP A 371 -3.54 13.27 21.47
N LYS A 372 -2.93 14.29 22.07
CA LYS A 372 -1.76 14.98 21.52
C LYS A 372 -0.49 14.12 21.56
N ASP A 373 -0.32 13.27 22.57
CA ASP A 373 0.88 12.46 22.72
C ASP A 373 0.87 11.32 21.72
N LEU A 374 -0.29 10.66 21.56
CA LEU A 374 -0.49 9.65 20.53
C LEU A 374 -0.37 10.23 19.12
N PHE A 375 -0.94 11.43 18.88
CA PHE A 375 -0.76 12.14 17.61
C PHE A 375 0.72 12.36 17.30
N LEU A 376 1.48 12.90 18.26
CA LEU A 376 2.91 13.13 18.08
C LEU A 376 3.68 11.83 17.83
N LYS A 377 3.32 10.74 18.52
CA LYS A 377 3.91 9.42 18.31
C LYS A 377 3.67 8.92 16.88
N LEU A 378 2.41 8.96 16.41
CA LEU A 378 2.03 8.55 15.04
C LEU A 378 2.67 9.43 13.97
N TRP A 379 2.76 10.74 14.22
CA TRP A 379 3.44 11.66 13.32
C TRP A 379 4.92 11.30 13.19
N LYS A 380 5.61 11.00 14.29
CA LYS A 380 7.02 10.60 14.27
C LYS A 380 7.26 9.31 13.50
N THR A 381 6.34 8.34 13.57
CA THR A 381 6.52 7.04 12.91
C THR A 381 6.13 7.03 11.44
N GLY A 382 5.16 7.85 11.03
CA GLY A 382 4.66 7.81 9.66
C GLY A 382 4.18 9.12 9.04
N GLY A 383 4.14 10.22 9.80
CA GLY A 383 3.84 11.56 9.28
C GLY A 383 4.71 11.99 8.08
N PRO A 384 6.03 11.72 8.06
CA PRO A 384 6.89 12.00 6.90
C PRO A 384 6.44 11.33 5.59
N LEU A 385 5.67 10.24 5.66
CA LEU A 385 5.12 9.54 4.48
C LEU A 385 4.04 10.36 3.78
N LEU A 386 3.45 11.34 4.48
CA LEU A 386 2.38 12.21 4.00
C LEU A 386 2.91 13.53 3.42
N LEU A 387 4.23 13.71 3.35
CA LEU A 387 4.85 14.91 2.78
C LEU A 387 4.65 14.95 1.25
N ASP A 388 3.53 15.53 0.84
CA ASP A 388 3.15 15.74 -0.54
C ASP A 388 2.53 17.14 -0.73
N ALA A 389 2.84 17.80 -1.84
CA ALA A 389 2.33 19.14 -2.12
C ALA A 389 0.79 19.18 -2.24
N SER A 390 0.15 18.09 -2.66
CA SER A 390 -1.31 17.97 -2.70
C SER A 390 -1.96 18.03 -1.31
N ARG A 391 -1.19 17.77 -0.24
CA ARG A 391 -1.65 17.77 1.16
C ARG A 391 -1.30 19.07 1.90
N GLU A 392 -0.95 20.14 1.19
CA GLU A 392 -0.51 21.40 1.81
C GLU A 392 -1.41 21.91 2.94
N LYS A 393 -2.73 21.92 2.74
CA LYS A 393 -3.68 22.38 3.76
C LYS A 393 -3.59 21.53 5.03
N PHE A 394 -3.54 20.20 4.89
CA PHE A 394 -3.36 19.27 6.01
C PHE A 394 -2.03 19.52 6.73
N LEU A 395 -0.95 19.63 5.98
CA LEU A 395 0.40 19.83 6.50
C LEU A 395 0.53 21.15 7.28
N LEU A 396 -0.12 22.22 6.82
CA LEU A 396 -0.19 23.49 7.56
C LEU A 396 -0.96 23.35 8.88
N ASP A 397 -2.07 22.60 8.89
CA ASP A 397 -2.80 22.33 10.13
C ASP A 397 -1.94 21.56 11.13
N VAL A 398 -1.23 20.52 10.66
CA VAL A 398 -0.32 19.72 11.48
C VAL A 398 0.86 20.56 12.00
N ALA A 399 1.40 21.47 11.18
CA ALA A 399 2.47 22.36 11.62
C ALA A 399 2.06 23.19 12.84
N ASN A 400 0.81 23.64 12.90
CA ASN A 400 0.28 24.34 14.07
C ASN A 400 0.20 23.43 15.31
N ASP A 401 -0.24 22.18 15.15
CA ASP A 401 -0.31 21.22 16.26
C ASP A 401 1.07 20.83 16.80
N LEU A 402 2.08 20.80 15.92
CA LEU A 402 3.45 20.45 16.27
C LEU A 402 4.23 21.64 16.86
N LYS A 403 3.64 22.82 17.00
CA LYS A 403 4.35 23.98 17.55
C LYS A 403 4.89 23.64 18.95
N GLY A 404 6.22 23.70 19.09
CA GLY A 404 6.93 23.32 20.33
C GLY A 404 7.38 21.86 20.41
N ALA A 405 7.02 21.00 19.45
CA ALA A 405 7.43 19.59 19.41
C ALA A 405 8.92 19.37 19.03
N GLY A 406 9.67 20.45 18.75
CA GLY A 406 11.08 20.39 18.38
C GLY A 406 11.29 19.90 16.95
N LYS A 407 12.05 18.81 16.78
CA LYS A 407 12.46 18.31 15.46
C LYS A 407 11.29 17.99 14.50
N PRO A 408 10.21 17.29 14.89
CA PRO A 408 9.09 17.01 13.98
C PRO A 408 8.44 18.25 13.39
N TYR A 409 8.37 19.34 14.15
CA TYR A 409 7.92 20.64 13.66
C TYR A 409 8.90 21.20 12.63
N LEU A 410 10.19 21.24 12.97
CA LEU A 410 11.21 21.80 12.08
C LEU A 410 11.30 21.04 10.75
N ASP A 411 11.26 19.71 10.77
CA ASP A 411 11.33 18.87 9.57
C ASP A 411 10.14 19.17 8.62
N LEU A 412 8.92 19.26 9.17
CA LEU A 412 7.72 19.61 8.41
C LEU A 412 7.79 21.03 7.84
N MET A 413 8.22 22.00 8.66
CA MET A 413 8.33 23.40 8.23
C MET A 413 9.37 23.54 7.12
N GLN A 414 10.51 22.87 7.23
CA GLN A 414 11.53 22.87 6.17
C GLN A 414 11.01 22.28 4.86
N TYR A 415 10.23 21.19 4.94
CA TYR A 415 9.55 20.64 3.76
C TYR A 415 8.63 21.67 3.11
N LEU A 416 7.77 22.35 3.89
CA LEU A 416 6.82 23.32 3.36
C LEU A 416 7.50 24.58 2.78
N VAL A 417 8.63 25.03 3.34
CA VAL A 417 9.44 26.11 2.73
C VAL A 417 9.96 25.70 1.34
N LYS A 418 10.35 24.44 1.18
CA LYS A 418 10.95 23.95 -0.06
C LYS A 418 9.92 23.60 -1.13
N HIS A 419 8.78 23.05 -0.74
CA HIS A 419 7.82 22.42 -1.64
C HIS A 419 6.42 23.04 -1.64
N GLY A 420 6.10 23.92 -0.69
CA GLY A 420 4.79 24.56 -0.61
C GLY A 420 4.55 25.62 -1.71
N THR A 421 3.31 26.05 -1.83
CA THR A 421 2.91 27.23 -2.61
C THR A 421 3.58 28.49 -2.07
N GLU A 422 3.62 29.57 -2.86
CA GLU A 422 4.16 30.85 -2.39
C GLU A 422 3.46 31.34 -1.12
N SER A 423 2.14 31.14 -1.00
CA SER A 423 1.40 31.51 0.23
C SER A 423 1.82 30.65 1.44
N ALA A 424 2.00 29.35 1.26
CA ALA A 424 2.48 28.48 2.33
C ALA A 424 3.92 28.81 2.73
N LYS A 425 4.82 29.02 1.76
CA LYS A 425 6.21 29.43 2.00
C LYS A 425 6.28 30.70 2.83
N THR A 426 5.48 31.71 2.51
CA THR A 426 5.37 32.94 3.29
C THR A 426 5.02 32.64 4.75
N LYS A 427 3.90 31.93 4.98
CA LYS A 427 3.40 31.63 6.33
C LYS A 427 4.39 30.83 7.16
N VAL A 428 4.99 29.82 6.53
CA VAL A 428 5.92 28.89 7.18
C VAL A 428 7.26 29.58 7.47
N THR A 429 7.75 30.43 6.56
CA THR A 429 8.99 31.20 6.79
C THR A 429 8.81 32.19 7.94
N ALA A 430 7.65 32.88 8.01
CA ALA A 430 7.31 33.74 9.13
C ALA A 430 7.26 32.98 10.47
N ALA A 431 6.56 31.84 10.49
CA ALA A 431 6.46 30.99 11.68
C ALA A 431 7.81 30.36 12.11
N LEU A 432 8.74 30.12 11.18
CA LEU A 432 10.11 29.72 11.52
C LEU A 432 10.90 30.88 12.14
N ALA A 433 10.76 32.09 11.61
CA ALA A 433 11.38 33.27 12.23
C ALA A 433 10.87 33.46 13.68
N GLU A 434 9.55 33.37 13.89
CA GLU A 434 8.95 33.40 15.24
C GLU A 434 9.47 32.30 16.15
N TYR A 435 9.57 31.07 15.65
CA TYR A 435 10.08 29.94 16.41
C TYR A 435 11.50 30.19 16.91
N HIS A 436 12.39 30.71 16.06
CA HIS A 436 13.76 31.05 16.43
C HIS A 436 13.84 32.27 17.36
N PHE A 437 12.94 33.26 17.22
CA PHE A 437 12.84 34.37 18.19
C PHE A 437 12.50 33.88 19.59
N GLY A 438 11.50 33.00 19.73
CA GLY A 438 11.10 32.45 21.03
C GLY A 438 12.21 31.68 21.76
N ARG A 439 13.23 31.21 21.02
CA ARG A 439 14.41 30.54 21.58
C ARG A 439 15.62 31.45 21.79
N GLY A 440 15.51 32.73 21.45
CA GLY A 440 16.63 33.69 21.51
C GLY A 440 17.68 33.50 20.41
N GLU A 441 17.38 32.70 19.37
CA GLU A 441 18.28 32.40 18.26
C GLU A 441 18.23 33.53 17.20
N LEU A 442 18.60 34.75 17.61
CA LEU A 442 18.38 35.99 16.84
C LEU A 442 19.04 35.99 15.46
N LYS A 443 20.19 35.31 15.29
CA LYS A 443 20.88 35.22 13.99
C LYS A 443 20.06 34.42 12.98
N THR A 444 19.62 33.23 13.38
CA THR A 444 18.80 32.34 12.52
C THR A 444 17.47 32.99 12.17
N ALA A 445 16.86 33.71 13.12
CA ALA A 445 15.63 34.43 12.86
C ALA A 445 15.83 35.59 11.86
N ASP A 446 16.96 36.31 11.92
CA ASP A 446 17.35 37.33 10.93
C ASP A 446 17.53 36.73 9.52
N GLU A 447 18.10 35.52 9.42
CA GLU A 447 18.24 34.80 8.15
C GLU A 447 16.87 34.48 7.52
N TYR A 448 15.89 34.04 8.32
CA TYR A 448 14.54 33.80 7.82
C TYR A 448 13.84 35.09 7.41
N LEU A 449 14.03 36.20 8.14
CA LEU A 449 13.54 37.51 7.71
C LEU A 449 14.12 37.95 6.36
N ARG A 450 15.44 37.73 6.14
CA ARG A 450 16.06 38.02 4.84
C ARG A 450 15.48 37.15 3.73
N LYS A 451 15.15 35.89 4.00
CA LYS A 451 14.48 35.01 3.02
C LYS A 451 13.08 35.50 2.67
N MET A 452 12.36 36.14 3.60
CA MET A 452 11.06 36.74 3.32
C MET A 452 11.16 37.98 2.41
N LYS A 453 12.32 38.65 2.35
CA LYS A 453 12.52 39.84 1.53
C LYS A 453 12.38 39.50 0.04
N GLY A 454 11.30 39.98 -0.58
CA GLY A 454 10.96 39.72 -1.98
C GLY A 454 9.81 38.74 -2.20
N MET A 455 9.27 38.13 -1.14
CA MET A 455 7.99 37.41 -1.21
C MET A 455 6.84 38.41 -1.36
N LYS A 456 5.80 38.06 -2.12
CA LYS A 456 4.64 38.95 -2.34
C LYS A 456 3.68 38.91 -1.16
N GLY A 457 3.16 40.06 -0.74
CA GLY A 457 2.11 40.16 0.27
C GLY A 457 2.58 39.92 1.70
N VAL A 458 3.89 40.05 1.94
CA VAL A 458 4.52 39.83 3.25
C VAL A 458 4.87 41.13 3.96
N GLU A 459 4.57 42.30 3.36
CA GLU A 459 5.10 43.58 3.79
C GLU A 459 4.73 43.90 5.26
N GLU A 460 3.46 43.76 5.64
CA GLU A 460 3.04 44.00 7.02
C GLU A 460 3.61 42.95 7.98
N GLU A 461 3.64 41.67 7.58
CA GLU A 461 4.16 40.59 8.42
C GLU A 461 5.66 40.72 8.66
N MET A 462 6.41 41.09 7.62
CA MET A 462 7.83 41.39 7.70
C MET A 462 8.08 42.59 8.61
N ILE A 463 7.27 43.66 8.52
CA ILE A 463 7.34 44.80 9.45
C ILE A 463 7.13 44.35 10.89
N ARG A 464 6.14 43.49 11.18
CA ARG A 464 5.87 42.97 12.53
C ARG A 464 7.05 42.18 13.07
N LEU A 465 7.61 41.27 12.28
CA LEU A 465 8.74 40.43 12.69
C LEU A 465 10.03 41.25 12.86
N GLU A 466 10.31 42.21 11.97
CA GLU A 466 11.43 43.15 12.12
C GLU A 466 11.30 44.01 13.37
N ALA A 467 10.08 44.48 13.68
CA ALA A 467 9.83 45.25 14.88
C ALA A 467 10.06 44.42 16.15
N ARG A 468 9.58 43.17 16.18
CA ARG A 468 9.84 42.24 17.29
C ARG A 468 11.33 41.93 17.46
N LEU A 469 12.07 41.76 16.36
CA LEU A 469 13.53 41.57 16.43
C LEU A 469 14.24 42.79 17.01
N ALA A 470 13.86 43.99 16.58
CA ALA A 470 14.40 45.23 17.14
C ALA A 470 14.05 45.37 18.64
N PHE A 471 12.82 45.05 19.03
CA PHE A 471 12.37 45.04 20.42
C PHE A 471 13.22 44.10 21.29
N LEU A 472 13.44 42.86 20.85
CA LEU A 472 14.27 41.88 21.58
C LEU A 472 15.73 42.30 21.68
N LYS A 473 16.24 43.06 20.70
CA LYS A 473 17.58 43.69 20.74
C LYS A 473 17.63 44.94 21.61
N LYS A 474 16.52 45.32 22.25
CA LYS A 474 16.33 46.59 22.99
C LYS A 474 16.49 47.84 22.11
N ASP A 475 16.39 47.69 20.78
CA ASP A 475 16.31 48.80 19.83
C ASP A 475 14.85 49.22 19.67
N TYR A 476 14.33 49.80 20.75
CA TYR A 476 12.94 50.25 20.86
C TYR A 476 12.58 51.35 19.85
N LYS A 477 13.56 52.14 19.43
CA LYS A 477 13.38 53.18 18.40
C LYS A 477 13.02 52.54 17.07
N THR A 478 13.86 51.64 16.58
CA THR A 478 13.62 50.96 15.30
C THR A 478 12.35 50.12 15.38
N ALA A 479 12.10 49.44 16.51
CA ALA A 479 10.88 48.66 16.70
C ALA A 479 9.61 49.52 16.54
N SER A 480 9.58 50.69 17.18
CA SER A 480 8.48 51.65 17.06
C SER A 480 8.33 52.15 15.63
N GLU A 481 9.42 52.64 15.01
CA GLU A 481 9.40 53.19 13.66
C GLU A 481 8.89 52.18 12.63
N LYS A 482 9.17 50.88 12.84
CA LYS A 482 8.64 49.80 12.00
C LYS A 482 7.15 49.62 12.22
N LEU A 483 6.68 49.43 13.45
CA LEU A 483 5.25 49.25 13.75
C LEU A 483 4.40 50.42 13.26
N LEU A 484 4.91 51.65 13.33
CA LEU A 484 4.22 52.85 12.85
C LEU A 484 3.94 52.84 11.33
N ARG A 485 4.64 52.00 10.56
CA ARG A 485 4.42 51.83 9.11
C ARG A 485 3.29 50.85 8.77
N LEU A 486 2.77 50.10 9.75
CA LEU A 486 1.65 49.20 9.54
C LEU A 486 0.40 49.98 9.15
N LYS A 487 -0.25 49.57 8.06
CA LYS A 487 -1.54 50.13 7.66
C LYS A 487 -2.64 49.57 8.57
N HIS A 488 -2.53 48.28 8.93
CA HIS A 488 -3.48 47.55 9.77
C HIS A 488 -2.75 46.96 10.98
N MET A 489 -2.97 47.54 12.16
CA MET A 489 -2.43 47.02 13.42
C MET A 489 -3.32 45.91 13.97
N GLN A 490 -2.72 44.79 14.33
CA GLN A 490 -3.35 43.71 15.07
C GLN A 490 -3.24 43.97 16.59
N PRO A 491 -4.06 43.33 17.44
CA PRO A 491 -3.96 43.48 18.90
C PRO A 491 -2.54 43.19 19.44
N SER A 492 -1.84 42.21 18.86
CA SER A 492 -0.44 41.92 19.21
C SER A 492 0.53 43.05 18.86
N ASP A 493 0.26 43.80 17.79
CA ASP A 493 1.11 44.92 17.36
C ASP A 493 0.93 46.10 18.31
N ILE A 494 -0.33 46.34 18.71
CA ILE A 494 -0.70 47.34 19.71
C ILE A 494 -0.02 47.03 21.04
N GLN A 495 -0.04 45.76 21.47
CA GLN A 495 0.62 45.33 22.69
C GLN A 495 2.13 45.61 22.66
N VAL A 496 2.83 45.19 21.60
CA VAL A 496 4.28 45.45 21.48
C VAL A 496 4.58 46.95 21.45
N LEU A 497 3.75 47.75 20.76
CA LEU A 497 3.92 49.20 20.76
C LEU A 497 3.72 49.82 22.15
N GLY A 498 2.72 49.34 22.90
CA GLY A 498 2.47 49.76 24.28
C GLY A 498 3.63 49.41 25.21
N ASP A 499 4.18 48.21 25.09
CA ASP A 499 5.34 47.77 25.87
C ASP A 499 6.58 48.63 25.54
N ILE A 500 6.82 48.95 24.27
CA ILE A 500 7.90 49.87 23.87
C ILE A 500 7.71 51.25 24.52
N VAL A 501 6.50 51.80 24.46
CA VAL A 501 6.20 53.12 25.00
C VAL A 501 6.39 53.15 26.51
N ALA A 502 5.97 52.09 27.21
CA ALA A 502 6.16 51.96 28.65
C ALA A 502 7.65 51.89 29.05
N GLU A 503 8.45 51.13 28.29
CA GLU A 503 9.89 50.94 28.56
C GLU A 503 10.74 52.18 28.27
N THR A 504 10.31 53.05 27.35
CA THR A 504 11.14 54.16 26.86
C THR A 504 10.64 55.54 27.24
N GLY A 505 9.33 55.71 27.46
CA GLY A 505 8.74 56.96 27.93
C GLY A 505 8.96 58.19 27.03
N ASP A 506 9.45 58.06 25.79
CA ASP A 506 9.93 59.24 25.04
C ASP A 506 9.74 59.16 23.51
N TYR A 507 8.71 58.43 23.04
CA TYR A 507 8.35 58.42 21.61
C TYR A 507 6.96 59.03 21.37
N PRO A 508 6.84 60.37 21.25
CA PRO A 508 5.55 61.06 21.06
C PRO A 508 4.70 60.50 19.92
N ARG A 509 5.33 60.06 18.82
CA ARG A 509 4.64 59.42 17.69
C ARG A 509 4.11 58.02 18.01
N ALA A 510 4.86 57.24 18.79
CA ALA A 510 4.44 55.91 19.23
C ALA A 510 3.28 56.00 20.22
N VAL A 511 3.35 56.94 21.16
CA VAL A 511 2.26 57.24 22.12
C VAL A 511 0.99 57.62 21.37
N ALA A 512 1.05 58.61 20.47
CA ALA A 512 -0.11 59.05 19.71
C ALA A 512 -0.71 57.94 18.82
N ARG A 513 0.13 57.09 18.23
CA ARG A 513 -0.35 55.96 17.41
C ARG A 513 -0.96 54.85 18.26
N TYR A 514 -0.34 54.51 19.39
CA TYR A 514 -0.86 53.52 20.35
C TYR A 514 -2.22 53.97 20.89
N GLU A 515 -2.32 55.23 21.33
CA GLU A 515 -3.55 55.86 21.81
C GLU A 515 -4.67 55.84 20.75
N LYS A 516 -4.34 56.14 19.50
CA LYS A 516 -5.28 56.03 18.38
C LYS A 516 -5.70 54.57 18.14
N ALA A 517 -4.75 53.64 18.12
CA ALA A 517 -5.01 52.23 17.82
C ALA A 517 -5.91 51.57 18.89
N VAL A 518 -5.67 51.88 20.17
CA VAL A 518 -6.52 51.43 21.29
C VAL A 518 -7.92 52.01 21.19
N ARG A 519 -8.07 53.27 20.75
CA ARG A 519 -9.39 53.88 20.53
C ARG A 519 -10.14 53.23 19.36
N GLU A 520 -9.46 52.97 18.24
CA GLU A 520 -10.05 52.34 17.05
C GLU A 520 -10.42 50.86 17.27
N SER A 521 -9.67 50.12 18.10
CA SER A 521 -9.96 48.73 18.44
C SER A 521 -11.05 48.56 19.50
N GLY A 522 -11.55 49.66 20.08
CA GLY A 522 -12.50 49.61 21.19
C GLY A 522 -11.90 49.12 22.51
N GLY A 523 -10.58 49.31 22.69
CA GLY A 523 -9.67 48.74 23.71
C GLY A 523 -10.27 48.37 25.07
N ASP A 524 -9.73 47.32 25.69
CA ASP A 524 -10.21 46.84 26.99
C ASP A 524 -9.73 47.71 28.18
N ALA A 525 -10.22 47.37 29.38
CA ALA A 525 -9.83 48.05 30.62
C ALA A 525 -8.31 48.04 30.83
N GLN A 526 -7.62 46.94 30.48
CA GLN A 526 -6.18 46.82 30.62
C GLN A 526 -5.41 47.73 29.67
N MET A 527 -5.85 47.87 28.42
CA MET A 527 -5.25 48.78 27.42
C MET A 527 -5.41 50.25 27.82
N TYR A 528 -6.58 50.63 28.35
CA TYR A 528 -6.82 51.99 28.86
C TYR A 528 -6.03 52.26 30.15
N ALA A 529 -5.91 51.28 31.06
CA ALA A 529 -5.07 51.42 32.25
C ALA A 529 -3.61 51.67 31.86
N ARG A 530 -3.09 50.91 30.89
CA ARG A 530 -1.75 51.13 30.32
C ARG A 530 -1.58 52.52 29.70
N LEU A 531 -2.59 53.03 28.97
CA LEU A 531 -2.56 54.41 28.46
C LEU A 531 -2.50 55.43 29.60
N GLY A 532 -3.25 55.21 30.68
CA GLY A 532 -3.20 56.03 31.89
C GLY A 532 -1.80 56.07 32.50
N ASP A 533 -1.17 54.91 32.68
CA ASP A 533 0.19 54.81 33.24
C ASP A 533 1.23 55.47 32.33
N ILE A 534 1.13 55.26 31.02
CA ILE A 534 1.99 55.93 30.02
C ILE A 534 1.87 57.45 30.12
N MET A 535 0.65 57.99 30.13
CA MET A 535 0.44 59.44 30.21
C MET A 535 0.91 60.01 31.55
N TYR A 536 0.75 59.27 32.64
CA TYR A 536 1.26 59.66 33.95
C TYR A 536 2.79 59.76 33.96
N ASN A 537 3.48 58.73 33.45
CA ASN A 537 4.94 58.69 33.36
C ASN A 537 5.52 59.78 32.44
N LEU A 538 4.76 60.21 31.44
CA LEU A 538 5.09 61.35 30.56
C LEU A 538 4.88 62.73 31.22
N GLY A 539 4.48 62.79 32.50
CA GLY A 539 4.20 64.04 33.19
C GLY A 539 2.87 64.69 32.78
N ARG A 540 1.92 63.92 32.23
CA ARG A 540 0.60 64.40 31.77
C ARG A 540 -0.54 63.83 32.65
N PRO A 541 -0.58 64.13 33.96
CA PRO A 541 -1.50 63.50 34.91
C PRO A 541 -2.98 63.80 34.63
N LYS A 542 -3.31 64.95 34.05
CA LYS A 542 -4.69 65.30 33.67
C LYS A 542 -5.24 64.38 32.58
N GLU A 543 -4.40 63.97 31.64
CA GLU A 543 -4.78 63.06 30.56
C GLU A 543 -4.80 61.61 31.05
N ALA A 544 -3.85 61.25 31.93
CA ALA A 544 -3.88 59.97 32.63
C ALA A 544 -5.21 59.74 33.36
N LEU A 545 -5.70 60.74 34.09
CA LEU A 545 -7.01 60.71 34.75
C LEU A 545 -8.17 60.41 33.79
N ALA A 546 -8.18 61.00 32.61
CA ALA A 546 -9.22 60.75 31.62
C ALA A 546 -9.23 59.27 31.20
N TYR A 547 -8.04 58.65 31.03
CA TYR A 547 -7.93 57.23 30.71
C TYR A 547 -8.32 56.32 31.86
N TYR A 548 -7.91 56.60 33.10
CA TYR A 548 -8.35 55.81 34.25
C TYR A 548 -9.86 55.85 34.47
N ARG A 549 -10.52 56.97 34.17
CA ARG A 549 -11.99 57.06 34.20
C ARG A 549 -12.66 56.17 33.13
N LEU A 550 -12.03 56.00 31.97
CA LEU A 550 -12.52 55.05 30.97
C LEU A 550 -12.39 53.59 31.46
N VAL A 551 -11.34 53.28 32.24
CA VAL A 551 -11.19 51.98 32.88
C VAL A 551 -12.33 51.73 33.86
N THR A 552 -12.58 52.65 34.79
CA THR A 552 -13.63 52.48 35.82
C THR A 552 -15.04 52.56 35.25
N GLY A 553 -15.24 53.25 34.12
CA GLY A 553 -16.50 53.21 33.38
C GLY A 553 -16.82 51.84 32.77
N ARG A 554 -15.82 51.00 32.51
CA ARG A 554 -15.98 49.63 32.00
C ARG A 554 -15.92 48.58 33.11
N GLU A 555 -14.99 48.76 34.04
CA GLU A 555 -14.75 47.90 35.20
C GLU A 555 -14.82 48.74 36.48
N PRO A 556 -16.01 48.91 37.08
CA PRO A 556 -16.21 49.79 38.23
C PRO A 556 -15.36 49.48 39.46
N ASN A 557 -14.87 48.24 39.58
CA ASN A 557 -14.08 47.76 40.72
C ASN A 557 -12.60 47.49 40.35
N HIS A 558 -12.06 48.18 39.34
CA HIS A 558 -10.65 48.04 38.96
C HIS A 558 -9.75 48.81 39.92
N ASP A 559 -9.21 48.11 40.93
CA ASP A 559 -8.45 48.70 42.06
C ASP A 559 -7.32 49.65 41.64
N TRP A 560 -6.50 49.26 40.64
CA TRP A 560 -5.41 50.11 40.16
C TRP A 560 -5.89 51.45 39.60
N ALA A 561 -6.94 51.44 38.78
CA ALA A 561 -7.49 52.65 38.19
C ALA A 561 -8.19 53.53 39.24
N LEU A 562 -8.91 52.92 40.19
CA LEU A 562 -9.50 53.62 41.32
C LEU A 562 -8.44 54.31 42.19
N TYR A 563 -7.35 53.59 42.50
CA TYR A 563 -6.21 54.17 43.22
C TYR A 563 -5.61 55.36 42.45
N ARG A 564 -5.34 55.19 41.15
CA ARG A 564 -4.77 56.26 40.32
C ARG A 564 -5.67 57.48 40.26
N ILE A 565 -6.99 57.32 40.10
CA ILE A 565 -7.95 58.43 40.17
C ILE A 565 -7.86 59.12 41.53
N GLY A 566 -7.91 58.35 42.62
CA GLY A 566 -7.79 58.85 43.98
C GLY A 566 -6.49 59.62 44.28
N SER A 567 -5.38 59.16 43.71
CA SER A 567 -4.07 59.80 43.87
C SER A 567 -3.91 61.08 43.04
N LEU A 568 -4.53 61.15 41.85
CA LEU A 568 -4.30 62.22 40.87
C LEU A 568 -5.40 63.29 40.87
N SER A 569 -6.56 63.02 41.46
CA SER A 569 -7.67 63.96 41.59
C SER A 569 -7.74 64.58 42.99
N GLU A 570 -8.60 65.57 43.17
CA GLU A 570 -8.86 66.24 44.44
C GLU A 570 -10.36 66.22 44.78
N GLY A 571 -10.68 66.50 46.04
CA GLY A 571 -12.06 66.68 46.48
C GLY A 571 -12.86 65.38 46.57
N PRO A 572 -14.19 65.43 46.38
CA PRO A 572 -15.09 64.29 46.59
C PRO A 572 -14.81 63.09 45.68
N GLU A 573 -14.39 63.33 44.43
CA GLU A 573 -14.08 62.27 43.46
C GLU A 573 -12.91 61.40 43.94
N ALA A 574 -11.87 62.03 44.50
CA ALA A 574 -10.71 61.32 45.02
C ALA A 574 -11.09 60.41 46.19
N GLU A 575 -11.88 60.92 47.14
CA GLU A 575 -12.33 60.14 48.30
C GLU A 575 -13.25 58.99 47.90
N GLU A 576 -14.16 59.21 46.95
CA GLU A 576 -15.06 58.18 46.46
C GLU A 576 -14.30 57.06 45.75
N ALA A 577 -13.35 57.41 44.88
CA ALA A 577 -12.52 56.42 44.19
C ALA A 577 -11.69 55.60 45.17
N LEU A 578 -11.04 56.22 46.16
CA LEU A 578 -10.22 55.52 47.16
C LEU A 578 -11.03 54.60 48.08
N ARG A 579 -12.27 54.97 48.41
CA ARG A 579 -13.16 54.14 49.23
C ARG A 579 -13.76 52.95 48.48
N LYS A 580 -13.78 53.01 47.15
CA LYS A 580 -14.29 51.93 46.29
C LYS A 580 -13.28 50.81 46.02
N LEU A 581 -12.02 50.96 46.46
CA LEU A 581 -11.04 49.87 46.34
C LEU A 581 -11.56 48.62 47.07
N SER A 582 -11.38 47.45 46.45
CA SER A 582 -11.82 46.18 46.99
C SER A 582 -11.06 45.75 48.25
N GLY A 583 -9.84 46.28 48.43
CA GLY A 583 -8.93 45.94 49.53
C GLY A 583 -8.18 44.62 49.35
N GLN A 584 -8.28 43.97 48.18
CA GLN A 584 -7.59 42.70 47.91
C GLN A 584 -6.07 42.83 47.83
N ASP A 585 -5.56 43.98 47.36
CA ASP A 585 -4.13 44.31 47.39
C ASP A 585 -3.81 45.11 48.67
N PRO A 586 -3.10 44.53 49.65
CA PRO A 586 -2.80 45.19 50.92
C PRO A 586 -1.91 46.43 50.76
N MET A 587 -1.11 46.52 49.70
CA MET A 587 -0.26 47.67 49.42
C MET A 587 -1.11 48.84 48.91
N LEU A 588 -1.99 48.57 47.93
CA LEU A 588 -2.90 49.60 47.41
C LEU A 588 -3.86 50.10 48.49
N ALA A 589 -4.36 49.21 49.37
CA ALA A 589 -5.21 49.60 50.50
C ALA A 589 -4.50 50.59 51.44
N ARG A 590 -3.25 50.32 51.81
CA ARG A 590 -2.45 51.23 52.66
C ARG A 590 -2.17 52.58 51.99
N LEU A 591 -1.83 52.56 50.70
CA LEU A 591 -1.61 53.80 49.94
C LEU A 591 -2.90 54.63 49.84
N ALA A 592 -4.05 53.98 49.68
CA ALA A 592 -5.35 54.63 49.67
C ALA A 592 -5.71 55.26 51.03
N GLU A 593 -5.47 54.55 52.14
CA GLU A 593 -5.69 55.08 53.50
C GLU A 593 -4.81 56.32 53.79
N ALA A 594 -3.54 56.26 53.41
CA ALA A 594 -2.62 57.39 53.55
C ALA A 594 -3.13 58.61 52.76
N ARG A 595 -3.51 58.41 51.49
CA ARG A 595 -4.03 59.49 50.64
C ARG A 595 -5.37 60.05 51.13
N LEU A 596 -6.27 59.21 51.63
CA LEU A 596 -7.52 59.66 52.27
C LEU A 596 -7.21 60.55 53.49
N THR A 597 -6.22 60.17 54.30
CA THR A 597 -5.79 60.95 55.46
C THR A 597 -5.25 62.32 55.02
N GLU A 598 -4.39 62.37 54.01
CA GLU A 598 -3.89 63.63 53.42
C GLU A 598 -5.04 64.55 52.96
N LEU A 599 -6.01 64.01 52.21
CA LEU A 599 -7.16 64.76 51.74
C LEU A 599 -8.00 65.32 52.89
N THR A 600 -8.16 64.58 54.00
CA THR A 600 -8.86 65.10 55.20
C THR A 600 -8.09 66.20 55.92
N LEU A 601 -6.76 66.16 55.92
CA LEU A 601 -5.92 67.20 56.52
C LEU A 601 -5.96 68.49 55.70
N ILE A 602 -5.88 68.36 54.37
CA ILE A 602 -6.03 69.47 53.42
C ILE A 602 -7.40 70.14 53.61
N LYS A 603 -8.49 69.38 53.73
CA LYS A 603 -9.84 69.91 54.01
C LYS A 603 -9.96 70.67 55.33
N LYS A 604 -9.13 70.35 56.33
CA LYS A 604 -9.11 71.04 57.63
C LYS A 604 -8.27 72.32 57.62
N GLY A 605 -7.74 72.73 56.47
CA GLY A 605 -6.98 73.98 56.31
C GLY A 605 -5.54 73.91 56.84
N VAL A 606 -4.99 72.71 57.02
CA VAL A 606 -3.59 72.51 57.42
C VAL A 606 -2.75 72.51 56.13
N ASN A 607 -2.33 73.71 55.71
CA ASN A 607 -1.74 73.93 54.38
C ASN A 607 -0.21 73.87 54.30
N ASP A 608 0.49 73.29 55.28
CA ASP A 608 1.95 73.11 55.22
C ASP A 608 2.35 71.70 55.67
N PHE A 609 2.83 70.89 54.71
CA PHE A 609 3.86 69.86 54.89
C PHE A 609 4.62 69.64 53.58
#